data_AF-A0A0S9R5H6-F1
#
_entry.id   AF-A0A0S9R5H6-F1
#
_cell.length_a   1.000
_cell.length_b   1.000
_cell.length_c   1.000
_cell.angle_alpha   90.00
_cell.angle_beta   90.00
_cell.angle_gamma   90.00
#
_symmetry.space_group_name_H-M   'P 1'
#
loop_
_entity.id
_entity.type
_entity.pdbx_description
1 polymer ?
#
loop_
_entity_poly.entity_id
_entity_poly.type
_entity_poly.pdbx_seq_one_letter_code
_entity_poly.pdbx_strand_id
1 'polypeptide(L)'
;MARGPACWPSALRCWRPAPRPSPEADAVGTPRVPDDAPAFPIWHVRVVDTGGALVRVSLVQSDRHADGTALTVPEAEAGSEEAAGVVAVAHLTDGLVSRLEVTADAAPKAPPLWFVEVPEPEPASGPPATSIVAFTGGDVEETALLTVRQAQHHGIQSAEQVGAFRWIPHSGFGDQLYVAPSWRRRTIGTGLLAAGGVLSLARGWPRPWGDGQRTAEGDRMRQVARWAHLSQELTHLMPPMTPFEERGDAPPR
;
A
#
# COMPACT_ATOMS: atom_id res chain seq x y z
N MET A 1 19.00 22.63 -19.98
CA MET A 1 17.66 22.02 -19.79
C MET A 1 17.68 21.33 -18.44
N ALA A 2 17.03 21.91 -17.42
CA ALA A 2 16.90 21.29 -16.11
C ALA A 2 15.92 20.10 -16.25
N ARG A 3 16.33 18.91 -15.80
CA ARG A 3 15.41 17.77 -15.69
C ARG A 3 14.46 18.09 -14.53
N GLY A 4 13.15 18.01 -14.78
CA GLY A 4 12.15 18.14 -13.72
C GLY A 4 12.33 17.05 -12.65
N PRO A 5 11.78 17.24 -11.44
CA PRO A 5 11.86 16.27 -10.36
C PRO A 5 11.37 14.90 -10.84
N ALA A 6 12.03 13.83 -10.39
CA ALA A 6 11.69 12.47 -10.80
C ALA A 6 10.24 12.12 -10.43
N CYS A 7 9.36 12.05 -11.43
CA CYS A 7 7.96 11.67 -11.29
C CYS A 7 7.72 10.22 -11.70
N TRP A 8 6.76 9.54 -11.06
CA TRP A 8 6.27 8.23 -11.50
C TRP A 8 5.19 8.45 -12.57
N PRO A 9 5.24 7.85 -13.76
CA PRO A 9 5.90 6.57 -14.08
C PRO A 9 7.27 6.70 -14.78
N SER A 10 7.86 7.89 -14.85
CA SER A 10 9.17 8.08 -15.52
C SER A 10 10.27 7.22 -14.89
N ALA A 11 10.25 7.05 -13.56
CA ALA A 11 11.16 6.16 -12.84
C ALA A 11 10.94 4.66 -13.14
N LEU A 12 9.72 4.23 -13.49
CA LEU A 12 9.42 2.85 -13.88
C LEU A 12 10.02 2.47 -15.24
N ARG A 13 10.23 3.42 -16.15
CA ARG A 13 10.92 3.13 -17.43
C ARG A 13 12.41 2.84 -17.24
N CYS A 14 13.00 3.28 -16.13
CA CYS A 14 14.44 3.17 -15.89
C CYS A 14 14.83 1.98 -15.01
N TRP A 15 13.88 1.39 -14.29
CA TRP A 15 14.16 0.31 -13.35
C TRP A 15 13.77 -1.05 -13.95
N ARG A 16 14.78 -1.83 -14.34
CA ARG A 16 14.57 -3.26 -14.61
C ARG A 16 14.45 -3.95 -13.26
N PRO A 17 13.40 -4.77 -13.02
CA PRO A 17 13.41 -5.67 -11.88
C PRO A 17 14.70 -6.51 -11.93
N ALA A 18 15.27 -6.81 -10.76
CA ALA A 18 16.29 -7.85 -10.70
C ALA A 18 15.74 -9.13 -11.38
N PRO A 19 16.56 -9.88 -12.13
CA PRO A 19 16.12 -11.15 -12.67
C PRO A 19 15.55 -12.00 -11.53
N ARG A 20 14.32 -12.49 -11.72
CA ARG A 20 13.71 -13.41 -10.76
C ARG A 20 14.66 -14.59 -10.50
N PRO A 21 14.68 -15.15 -9.28
CA PRO A 21 15.16 -16.52 -9.12
C PRO A 21 14.37 -17.44 -10.06
N SER A 22 15.04 -18.42 -10.65
CA SER A 22 14.51 -19.31 -11.69
C SER A 22 13.15 -19.95 -11.29
N PRO A 23 12.27 -20.25 -12.27
CA PRO A 23 10.96 -20.87 -12.05
C PRO A 23 11.00 -22.29 -11.44
N GLU A 24 12.18 -22.89 -11.26
CA GLU A 24 12.31 -24.09 -10.40
C GLU A 24 12.03 -23.79 -8.90
N ALA A 25 11.91 -22.51 -8.52
CA ALA A 25 11.43 -22.08 -7.21
C ALA A 25 9.89 -21.89 -7.14
N ASP A 26 9.13 -22.15 -8.22
CA ASP A 26 7.66 -21.99 -8.25
C ASP A 26 6.90 -23.09 -7.47
N ALA A 27 7.60 -23.97 -6.78
CA ALA A 27 7.06 -24.55 -5.54
C ALA A 27 7.09 -23.46 -4.45
N VAL A 28 6.27 -22.41 -4.63
CA VAL A 28 5.97 -21.43 -3.58
C VAL A 28 5.25 -22.20 -2.48
N GLY A 29 6.04 -22.76 -1.57
CA GLY A 29 5.55 -23.12 -0.26
C GLY A 29 4.84 -21.90 0.29
N THR A 30 3.62 -22.12 0.77
CA THR A 30 2.85 -21.12 1.53
C THR A 30 3.83 -20.38 2.44
N PRO A 31 3.90 -19.04 2.41
CA PRO A 31 4.87 -18.30 3.22
C PRO A 31 4.81 -18.81 4.65
N ARG A 32 5.93 -19.31 5.16
CA ARG A 32 6.04 -19.79 6.54
C ARG A 32 5.92 -18.57 7.43
N VAL A 33 4.71 -18.33 7.94
CA VAL A 33 4.47 -17.39 9.02
C VAL A 33 5.36 -17.85 10.18
N PRO A 34 6.15 -16.98 10.81
CA PRO A 34 6.86 -17.32 12.04
C PRO A 34 5.88 -17.94 13.04
N ASP A 35 6.28 -18.99 13.76
CA ASP A 35 5.39 -19.70 14.71
C ASP A 35 4.92 -18.81 15.88
N ASP A 36 5.58 -17.66 16.08
CA ASP A 36 5.17 -16.67 17.07
C ASP A 36 4.08 -15.74 16.52
N ALA A 37 2.96 -15.65 17.24
CA ALA A 37 1.90 -14.70 16.92
C ALA A 37 2.46 -13.26 16.90
N PRO A 38 2.09 -12.45 15.91
CA PRO A 38 2.59 -11.07 15.84
C PRO A 38 2.12 -10.29 17.06
N ALA A 39 2.98 -9.43 17.60
CA ALA A 39 2.64 -8.56 18.72
C ALA A 39 1.45 -7.63 18.44
N PHE A 40 1.17 -7.37 17.16
CA PHE A 40 0.02 -6.59 16.72
C PHE A 40 -0.64 -7.27 15.51
N PRO A 41 -1.53 -8.26 15.73
CA PRO A 41 -2.19 -8.96 14.64
C PRO A 41 -3.09 -8.01 13.85
N ILE A 42 -3.19 -8.30 12.56
CA ILE A 42 -4.00 -7.55 11.61
C ILE A 42 -5.07 -8.47 11.06
N TRP A 43 -6.33 -8.10 11.24
CA TRP A 43 -7.51 -8.82 10.77
C TRP A 43 -8.44 -7.83 10.06
N HIS A 44 -9.55 -8.30 9.49
CA HIS A 44 -10.45 -7.41 8.76
C HIS A 44 -11.93 -7.72 8.96
N VAL A 45 -12.74 -6.67 8.83
CA VAL A 45 -14.20 -6.71 8.88
C VAL A 45 -14.73 -6.44 7.48
N ARG A 46 -15.64 -7.30 7.01
CA ARG A 46 -16.42 -7.14 5.79
C ARG A 46 -17.83 -6.74 6.20
N VAL A 47 -18.20 -5.51 5.91
CA VAL A 47 -19.50 -4.96 6.28
C VAL A 47 -20.46 -5.10 5.12
N VAL A 48 -21.59 -5.75 5.36
CA VAL A 48 -22.64 -5.94 4.36
C VAL A 48 -23.90 -5.15 4.72
N ASP A 49 -24.60 -4.67 3.68
CA ASP A 49 -25.90 -4.01 3.84
C ASP A 49 -27.03 -5.03 4.13
N THR A 50 -28.27 -4.54 4.26
CA THR A 50 -29.45 -5.38 4.50
C THR A 50 -29.75 -6.36 3.36
N GLY A 51 -29.24 -6.10 2.15
CA GLY A 51 -29.33 -6.97 0.99
C GLY A 51 -28.18 -7.96 0.87
N GLY A 52 -27.20 -7.91 1.80
CA GLY A 52 -26.00 -8.74 1.78
C GLY A 52 -24.90 -8.24 0.84
N ALA A 53 -25.04 -7.06 0.24
CA ALA A 53 -24.01 -6.49 -0.62
C ALA A 53 -22.87 -5.92 0.24
N LEU A 54 -21.62 -6.13 -0.19
CA LEU A 54 -20.45 -5.59 0.48
C LEU A 54 -20.37 -4.07 0.28
N VAL A 55 -20.47 -3.32 1.37
CA VAL A 55 -20.46 -1.84 1.33
C VAL A 55 -19.19 -1.24 1.92
N ARG A 56 -18.49 -2.00 2.78
CA ARG A 56 -17.25 -1.55 3.41
C ARG A 56 -16.35 -2.72 3.80
N VAL A 57 -15.04 -2.51 3.73
CA VAL A 57 -14.03 -3.40 4.33
C VAL A 57 -13.12 -2.56 5.22
N SER A 58 -12.94 -2.99 6.46
CA SER A 58 -12.10 -2.31 7.44
C SER A 58 -10.93 -3.19 7.82
N LEU A 59 -9.73 -2.66 7.77
CA LEU A 59 -8.51 -3.29 8.25
C LEU A 59 -8.29 -2.88 9.71
N VAL A 60 -8.13 -3.86 10.59
CA VAL A 60 -8.05 -3.66 12.04
C VAL A 60 -6.75 -4.24 12.57
N GLN A 61 -6.05 -3.45 13.38
CA GLN A 61 -4.87 -3.86 14.12
C GLN A 61 -5.19 -3.92 15.62
N SER A 62 -5.46 -5.12 16.12
CA SER A 62 -5.73 -5.38 17.54
C SER A 62 -5.57 -6.86 17.85
N ASP A 63 -5.43 -7.20 19.14
CA ASP A 63 -5.31 -8.57 19.67
C ASP A 63 -6.66 -9.29 19.83
N ARG A 64 -7.78 -8.68 19.43
CA ARG A 64 -9.12 -9.27 19.52
C ARG A 64 -9.26 -10.55 18.70
N HIS A 65 -8.54 -10.65 17.58
CA HIS A 65 -8.57 -11.79 16.68
C HIS A 65 -7.16 -12.14 16.19
N ALA A 66 -6.98 -13.39 15.78
CA ALA A 66 -5.73 -13.83 15.16
C ALA A 66 -5.45 -13.06 13.86
N ASP A 67 -4.16 -12.92 13.51
CA ASP A 67 -3.76 -12.29 12.25
C ASP A 67 -4.38 -13.01 11.04
N GLY A 68 -4.87 -12.25 10.07
CA GLY A 68 -5.55 -12.75 8.88
C GLY A 68 -7.02 -13.11 9.07
N THR A 69 -7.56 -13.04 10.30
CA THR A 69 -9.00 -13.29 10.55
C THR A 69 -9.88 -12.38 9.69
N ALA A 70 -10.96 -12.93 9.16
CA ALA A 70 -11.97 -12.24 8.37
C ALA A 70 -13.33 -12.36 9.06
N LEU A 71 -13.92 -11.25 9.46
CA LEU A 71 -15.31 -11.21 9.95
C LEU A 71 -16.22 -10.68 8.85
N THR A 72 -17.43 -11.22 8.74
CA THR A 72 -18.49 -10.62 7.93
C THR A 72 -19.65 -10.29 8.84
N VAL A 73 -20.02 -9.01 8.88
CA VAL A 73 -21.02 -8.49 9.82
C VAL A 73 -22.01 -7.56 9.11
N PRO A 74 -23.27 -7.48 9.56
CA PRO A 74 -24.19 -6.44 9.12
C PRO A 74 -23.69 -5.03 9.49
N GLU A 75 -24.07 -4.02 8.71
CA GLU A 75 -23.70 -2.62 8.94
C GLU A 75 -24.04 -2.11 10.35
N ALA A 76 -25.17 -2.54 10.91
CA ALA A 76 -25.59 -2.17 12.27
C ALA A 76 -24.64 -2.67 13.38
N GLU A 77 -23.87 -3.72 13.12
CA GLU A 77 -22.96 -4.35 14.08
C GLU A 77 -21.49 -3.90 13.88
N ALA A 78 -21.18 -3.33 12.72
CA ALA A 78 -19.81 -2.99 12.31
C ALA A 78 -19.07 -2.12 13.35
N GLY A 79 -19.74 -1.12 13.94
CA GLY A 79 -19.14 -0.23 14.92
C GLY A 79 -18.62 -0.92 16.18
N SER A 80 -19.19 -2.08 16.56
CA SER A 80 -18.74 -2.84 17.74
C SER A 80 -17.46 -3.64 17.47
N GLU A 81 -17.29 -4.13 16.25
CA GLU A 81 -16.08 -4.83 15.80
C GLU A 81 -14.96 -3.84 15.45
N GLU A 82 -15.33 -2.67 14.93
CA GLU A 82 -14.42 -1.59 14.52
C GLU A 82 -14.05 -0.64 15.68
N ALA A 83 -14.56 -0.86 16.90
CA ALA A 83 -14.50 0.10 18.02
C ALA A 83 -13.09 0.61 18.38
N ALA A 84 -12.03 -0.13 18.06
CA ALA A 84 -10.65 0.33 18.22
C ALA A 84 -9.70 -0.38 17.23
N GLY A 85 -8.66 0.33 16.81
CA GLY A 85 -7.57 -0.23 16.01
C GLY A 85 -7.85 -0.27 14.51
N VAL A 86 -8.90 0.39 14.01
CA VAL A 86 -9.11 0.55 12.57
C VAL A 86 -7.96 1.39 12.01
N VAL A 87 -7.25 0.83 11.04
CA VAL A 87 -6.07 1.44 10.42
C VAL A 87 -6.34 1.92 8.99
N ALA A 88 -7.27 1.27 8.29
CA ALA A 88 -7.76 1.74 7.00
C ALA A 88 -9.14 1.16 6.68
N VAL A 89 -9.89 1.85 5.83
CA VAL A 89 -11.24 1.49 5.43
C VAL A 89 -11.39 1.68 3.91
N ALA A 90 -11.91 0.67 3.22
CA ALA A 90 -12.36 0.77 1.84
C ALA A 90 -13.88 0.87 1.82
N HIS A 91 -14.42 1.92 1.19
CA HIS A 91 -15.86 2.06 0.95
C HIS A 91 -16.20 1.65 -0.48
N LEU A 92 -17.27 0.87 -0.61
CA LEU A 92 -17.75 0.37 -1.88
C LEU A 92 -19.06 1.06 -2.27
N THR A 93 -19.19 1.35 -3.56
CA THR A 93 -20.43 1.82 -4.19
C THR A 93 -20.62 0.99 -5.45
N ASP A 94 -21.76 0.32 -5.58
CA ASP A 94 -22.06 -0.59 -6.69
C ASP A 94 -20.96 -1.67 -6.90
N GLY A 95 -20.41 -2.18 -5.80
CA GLY A 95 -19.34 -3.19 -5.81
C GLY A 95 -17.95 -2.67 -6.20
N LEU A 96 -17.79 -1.36 -6.42
CA LEU A 96 -16.51 -0.72 -6.73
C LEU A 96 -16.01 0.07 -5.54
N VAL A 97 -14.72 -0.05 -5.23
CA VAL A 97 -14.09 0.79 -4.20
C VAL A 97 -14.04 2.23 -4.70
N SER A 98 -14.70 3.14 -4.01
CA SER A 98 -14.79 4.56 -4.35
C SER A 98 -13.97 5.44 -3.41
N ARG A 99 -13.71 4.97 -2.18
CA ARG A 99 -12.90 5.67 -1.18
C ARG A 99 -12.00 4.73 -0.39
N LEU A 100 -10.83 5.23 -0.02
CA LEU A 100 -9.86 4.62 0.88
C LEU A 100 -9.55 5.61 2.01
N GLU A 101 -10.01 5.32 3.20
CA GLU A 101 -9.68 6.07 4.41
C GLU A 101 -8.45 5.43 5.07
N VAL A 102 -7.47 6.25 5.44
CA VAL A 102 -6.34 5.85 6.29
C VAL A 102 -6.46 6.62 7.59
N THR A 103 -6.56 5.92 8.71
CA THR A 103 -6.80 6.57 10.01
C THR A 103 -5.51 7.16 10.59
N ALA A 104 -5.66 8.05 11.56
CA ALA A 104 -4.54 8.59 12.32
C ALA A 104 -3.78 7.50 13.11
N ASP A 105 -4.40 6.36 13.41
CA ASP A 105 -3.71 5.24 14.07
C ASP A 105 -2.64 4.60 13.15
N ALA A 106 -2.91 4.55 11.84
CA ALA A 106 -1.97 4.04 10.86
C ALA A 106 -0.92 5.09 10.45
N ALA A 107 -1.37 6.33 10.24
CA ALA A 107 -0.54 7.39 9.67
C ALA A 107 -0.72 8.74 10.39
N PRO A 108 -0.32 8.85 11.67
CA PRO A 108 -0.61 10.01 12.54
C PRO A 108 -0.01 11.34 12.08
N LYS A 109 0.97 11.30 11.16
CA LYS A 109 1.66 12.48 10.63
C LYS A 109 1.36 12.72 9.15
N ALA A 110 0.55 11.88 8.52
CA ALA A 110 0.21 12.06 7.12
C ALA A 110 -0.78 13.23 7.00
N PRO A 111 -0.64 14.07 5.95
CA PRO A 111 -1.72 14.97 5.61
C PRO A 111 -2.93 14.13 5.14
N PRO A 112 -4.12 14.73 5.00
CA PRO A 112 -5.21 14.06 4.31
C PRO A 112 -4.79 13.60 2.91
N LEU A 113 -5.03 12.33 2.61
CA LEU A 113 -4.62 11.69 1.37
C LEU A 113 -5.83 11.33 0.52
N TRP A 114 -5.67 11.43 -0.79
CA TRP A 114 -6.52 10.77 -1.77
C TRP A 114 -5.64 10.00 -2.75
N PHE A 115 -6.24 9.08 -3.50
CA PHE A 115 -5.51 8.04 -4.21
C PHE A 115 -5.94 7.92 -5.67
N VAL A 116 -5.01 7.48 -6.50
CA VAL A 116 -5.28 7.01 -7.86
C VAL A 116 -4.91 5.54 -7.96
N GLU A 117 -5.86 4.70 -8.36
CA GLU A 117 -5.59 3.31 -8.74
C GLU A 117 -5.04 3.27 -10.17
N VAL A 118 -3.88 2.65 -10.34
CA VAL A 118 -3.20 2.49 -11.62
C VAL A 118 -3.02 1.00 -11.90
N PRO A 119 -3.96 0.38 -12.66
CA PRO A 119 -3.78 -0.98 -13.14
C PRO A 119 -2.60 -1.06 -14.11
N GLU A 120 -1.77 -2.08 -13.96
CA GLU A 120 -0.66 -2.38 -14.86
C GLU A 120 -0.90 -3.74 -15.53
N PRO A 121 -1.81 -3.82 -16.52
CA PRO A 121 -2.08 -5.05 -17.25
C PRO A 121 -0.86 -5.39 -18.12
N GLU A 122 -0.09 -6.39 -17.70
CA GLU A 122 0.99 -7.06 -18.44
C GLU A 122 2.09 -6.14 -19.00
N PRO A 123 3.11 -5.79 -18.19
CA PRO A 123 4.37 -5.36 -18.78
C PRO A 123 4.97 -6.53 -19.59
N ALA A 124 5.62 -6.24 -20.72
CA ALA A 124 6.22 -7.24 -21.62
C ALA A 124 7.23 -8.22 -20.97
N SER A 125 7.57 -8.05 -19.69
CA SER A 125 8.55 -8.83 -18.96
C SER A 125 8.15 -9.15 -17.51
N GLY A 126 6.86 -9.11 -17.14
CA GLY A 126 6.45 -9.34 -15.75
C GLY A 126 4.96 -9.61 -15.55
N PRO A 127 4.56 -10.04 -14.33
CA PRO A 127 3.17 -10.30 -14.01
C PRO A 127 2.38 -8.98 -13.98
N PRO A 128 1.05 -9.03 -14.19
CA PRO A 128 0.18 -7.90 -13.93
C PRO A 128 0.38 -7.37 -12.50
N ALA A 129 0.45 -6.06 -12.37
CA ALA A 129 0.56 -5.39 -11.10
C ALA A 129 -0.54 -4.35 -10.94
N THR A 130 -0.65 -3.82 -9.74
CA THR A 130 -1.44 -2.62 -9.48
C THR A 130 -0.62 -1.68 -8.63
N SER A 131 -0.84 -0.39 -8.82
CA SER A 131 -0.26 0.66 -8.01
C SER A 131 -1.36 1.54 -7.44
N ILE A 132 -1.20 1.97 -6.19
CA ILE A 132 -1.90 3.15 -5.69
C ILE A 132 -0.91 4.30 -5.56
N VAL A 133 -1.31 5.47 -6.05
CA VAL A 133 -0.52 6.70 -5.98
C VAL A 133 -1.25 7.67 -5.08
N ALA A 134 -0.57 8.14 -4.02
CA ALA A 134 -1.13 9.07 -3.06
C ALA A 134 -0.82 10.52 -3.45
N PHE A 135 -1.79 11.38 -3.21
CA PHE A 135 -1.74 12.82 -3.38
C PHE A 135 -2.36 13.50 -2.15
N THR A 136 -2.25 14.83 -2.08
CA THR A 136 -2.84 15.64 -1.00
C THR A 136 -3.21 17.03 -1.51
N GLY A 137 -4.25 17.64 -0.92
CA GLY A 137 -4.78 18.94 -1.35
C GLY A 137 -5.47 18.90 -2.72
N GLY A 138 -5.69 20.09 -3.31
CA GLY A 138 -6.39 20.27 -4.58
C GLY A 138 -7.92 20.22 -4.46
N ASP A 139 -8.60 20.10 -5.60
CA ASP A 139 -10.07 20.06 -5.70
C ASP A 139 -10.65 18.63 -5.63
N VAL A 140 -9.87 17.67 -5.13
CA VAL A 140 -10.28 16.27 -4.96
C VAL A 140 -10.57 15.99 -3.49
N GLU A 141 -11.70 15.35 -3.22
CA GLU A 141 -12.10 14.95 -1.88
C GLU A 141 -11.04 14.07 -1.22
N GLU A 142 -10.76 14.33 0.05
CA GLU A 142 -9.94 13.46 0.89
C GLU A 142 -10.51 12.03 0.86
N THR A 143 -9.66 11.02 0.93
CA THR A 143 -10.00 9.59 0.83
C THR A 143 -10.49 9.11 -0.53
N ALA A 144 -10.74 9.98 -1.52
CA ALA A 144 -11.22 9.55 -2.83
C ALA A 144 -10.25 8.54 -3.48
N LEU A 145 -10.79 7.50 -4.11
CA LEU A 145 -10.06 6.59 -4.98
C LEU A 145 -10.48 6.85 -6.43
N LEU A 146 -9.60 7.49 -7.19
CA LEU A 146 -9.83 7.81 -8.59
C LEU A 146 -9.21 6.75 -9.51
N THR A 147 -9.81 6.58 -10.67
CA THR A 147 -9.15 5.95 -11.82
C THR A 147 -8.17 6.92 -12.48
N VAL A 148 -7.22 6.40 -13.26
CA VAL A 148 -6.31 7.22 -14.09
C VAL A 148 -7.08 8.22 -14.95
N ARG A 149 -8.20 7.82 -15.56
CA ARG A 149 -9.01 8.70 -16.41
C ARG A 149 -9.65 9.85 -15.63
N GLN A 150 -10.15 9.58 -14.43
CA GLN A 150 -10.69 10.63 -13.55
C GLN A 150 -9.59 11.59 -13.12
N ALA A 151 -8.42 11.10 -12.71
CA ALA A 151 -7.29 11.95 -12.36
C ALA A 151 -6.86 12.87 -13.53
N GLN A 152 -6.79 12.34 -14.75
CA GLN A 152 -6.52 13.13 -15.96
C GLN A 152 -7.59 14.21 -16.21
N HIS A 153 -8.85 13.92 -15.94
CA HIS A 153 -9.94 14.89 -16.07
C HIS A 153 -9.79 16.06 -15.08
N HIS A 154 -9.29 15.79 -13.87
CA HIS A 154 -8.96 16.80 -12.87
C HIS A 154 -7.62 17.52 -13.15
N GLY A 155 -6.93 17.22 -14.24
CA GLY A 155 -5.64 17.85 -14.59
C GLY A 155 -4.48 17.44 -13.69
N ILE A 156 -4.63 16.37 -12.89
CA ILE A 156 -3.62 15.90 -11.94
C ILE A 156 -2.39 15.42 -12.70
N GLN A 157 -1.23 15.86 -12.25
CA GLN A 157 0.06 15.48 -12.81
C GLN A 157 0.81 14.52 -11.89
N SER A 158 1.48 13.54 -12.50
CA SER A 158 2.41 12.62 -11.83
C SER A 158 3.45 13.29 -10.94
N ALA A 159 3.85 14.53 -11.22
CA ALA A 159 4.83 15.26 -10.42
C ALA A 159 4.28 15.71 -9.05
N GLU A 160 2.97 15.70 -8.87
CA GLU A 160 2.28 16.16 -7.66
C GLU A 160 2.12 15.05 -6.61
N GLN A 161 2.51 13.82 -6.94
CA GLN A 161 2.39 12.68 -6.03
C GLN A 161 3.24 12.85 -4.77
N VAL A 162 2.71 12.35 -3.65
CA VAL A 162 3.45 12.31 -2.37
C VAL A 162 4.05 10.93 -2.09
N GLY A 163 3.54 9.89 -2.73
CA GLY A 163 4.07 8.53 -2.67
C GLY A 163 3.29 7.55 -3.53
N ALA A 164 3.79 6.33 -3.64
CA ALA A 164 3.15 5.24 -4.38
C ALA A 164 3.48 3.88 -3.76
N PHE A 165 2.55 2.94 -3.87
CA PHE A 165 2.76 1.54 -3.51
C PHE A 165 2.30 0.64 -4.64
N ARG A 166 3.19 -0.26 -5.08
CA ARG A 166 3.00 -1.21 -6.16
C ARG A 166 3.07 -2.64 -5.64
N TRP A 167 2.13 -3.49 -6.04
CA TRP A 167 2.12 -4.91 -5.70
C TRP A 167 1.51 -5.75 -6.81
N ILE A 168 1.69 -7.06 -6.71
CA ILE A 168 1.10 -8.05 -7.61
C ILE A 168 -0.21 -8.53 -6.99
N PRO A 169 -1.39 -8.21 -7.57
CA PRO A 169 -2.68 -8.57 -6.99
C PRO A 169 -2.86 -10.06 -6.70
N HIS A 170 -2.39 -10.93 -7.60
CA HIS A 170 -2.61 -12.37 -7.46
C HIS A 170 -1.83 -13.01 -6.30
N SER A 171 -0.62 -12.53 -6.00
CA SER A 171 0.24 -13.10 -4.96
C SER A 171 0.29 -12.27 -3.68
N GLY A 172 -0.16 -11.02 -3.73
CA GLY A 172 0.08 -10.04 -2.66
C GLY A 172 1.54 -9.59 -2.56
N PHE A 173 2.42 -9.95 -3.49
CA PHE A 173 3.83 -9.53 -3.39
C PHE A 173 3.96 -8.02 -3.59
N GLY A 174 4.39 -7.32 -2.53
CA GLY A 174 4.71 -5.89 -2.53
C GLY A 174 6.05 -5.66 -3.23
N ASP A 175 5.99 -5.02 -4.39
CA ASP A 175 7.16 -4.81 -5.24
C ASP A 175 7.89 -3.51 -4.87
N GLN A 176 7.16 -2.40 -4.76
CA GLN A 176 7.77 -1.08 -4.55
C GLN A 176 6.92 -0.22 -3.64
N LEU A 177 7.57 0.46 -2.69
CA LEU A 177 6.98 1.50 -1.85
C LEU A 177 7.85 2.75 -1.91
N TYR A 178 7.31 3.84 -2.46
CA TYR A 178 8.02 5.10 -2.62
C TYR A 178 7.30 6.24 -1.91
N VAL A 179 8.07 7.13 -1.27
CA VAL A 179 7.59 8.41 -0.73
C VAL A 179 8.52 9.50 -1.23
N ALA A 180 7.91 10.55 -1.80
CA ALA A 180 8.64 11.70 -2.32
C ALA A 180 9.53 12.32 -1.22
N PRO A 181 10.78 12.73 -1.52
CA PRO A 181 11.74 13.16 -0.49
C PRO A 181 11.22 14.21 0.49
N SER A 182 10.53 15.24 -0.02
CA SER A 182 9.93 16.33 0.78
C SER A 182 8.77 15.89 1.68
N TRP A 183 8.22 14.70 1.44
CA TRP A 183 7.07 14.12 2.14
C TRP A 183 7.45 12.99 3.11
N ARG A 184 8.74 12.65 3.20
CA ARG A 184 9.23 11.62 4.13
C ARG A 184 9.01 11.99 5.59
N ARG A 185 9.06 10.97 6.45
CA ARG A 185 8.86 11.08 7.91
C ARG A 185 7.48 11.59 8.35
N ARG A 186 6.52 11.62 7.43
CA ARG A 186 5.10 11.96 7.65
C ARG A 186 4.20 10.72 7.64
N THR A 187 4.75 9.53 7.94
CA THR A 187 4.00 8.25 7.98
C THR A 187 3.23 7.86 6.70
N ILE A 188 3.44 8.56 5.57
CA ILE A 188 2.77 8.29 4.29
C ILE A 188 3.06 6.86 3.78
N GLY A 189 4.28 6.35 3.98
CA GLY A 189 4.61 4.98 3.61
C GLY A 189 3.73 3.95 4.33
N THR A 190 3.49 4.13 5.63
CA THR A 190 2.59 3.25 6.40
C THR A 190 1.15 3.40 5.92
N GLY A 191 0.70 4.63 5.66
CA GLY A 191 -0.62 4.88 5.11
C GLY A 191 -0.86 4.22 3.76
N LEU A 192 0.13 4.24 2.87
CA LEU A 192 0.09 3.53 1.58
C LEU A 192 -0.02 2.02 1.74
N LEU A 193 0.72 1.41 2.69
CA LEU A 193 0.59 -0.02 2.98
C LEU A 193 -0.80 -0.36 3.54
N ALA A 194 -1.37 0.51 4.38
CA ALA A 194 -2.71 0.35 4.92
C ALA A 194 -3.79 0.46 3.84
N ALA A 195 -3.72 1.49 3.00
CA ALA A 195 -4.62 1.71 1.87
C ALA A 195 -4.53 0.56 0.86
N GLY A 196 -3.32 0.13 0.49
CA GLY A 196 -3.12 -1.01 -0.43
C GLY A 196 -3.62 -2.33 0.18
N GLY A 197 -3.41 -2.53 1.48
CA GLY A 197 -3.92 -3.68 2.21
C GLY A 197 -5.44 -3.79 2.20
N VAL A 198 -6.13 -2.71 2.57
CA VAL A 198 -7.60 -2.71 2.59
C VAL A 198 -8.19 -2.77 1.18
N LEU A 199 -7.55 -2.15 0.18
CA LEU A 199 -7.95 -2.27 -1.22
C LEU A 199 -7.84 -3.71 -1.72
N SER A 200 -6.72 -4.40 -1.45
CA SER A 200 -6.57 -5.82 -1.81
C SER A 200 -7.71 -6.67 -1.21
N LEU A 201 -7.99 -6.49 0.08
CA LEU A 201 -9.04 -7.26 0.76
C LEU A 201 -10.44 -6.96 0.19
N ALA A 202 -10.74 -5.70 -0.10
CA ALA A 202 -12.00 -5.29 -0.75
C ALA A 202 -12.17 -5.89 -2.15
N ARG A 203 -11.06 -6.13 -2.86
CA ARG A 203 -11.04 -6.80 -4.18
C ARG A 203 -10.97 -8.33 -4.10
N GLY A 204 -10.88 -8.90 -2.90
CA GLY A 204 -10.70 -10.34 -2.69
C GLY A 204 -9.29 -10.85 -3.08
N TRP A 205 -8.30 -9.96 -3.15
CA TRP A 205 -6.90 -10.28 -3.37
C TRP A 205 -6.18 -10.60 -2.06
N PRO A 206 -5.10 -11.40 -2.09
CA PRO A 206 -4.22 -11.56 -0.95
C PRO A 206 -3.70 -10.22 -0.41
N ARG A 207 -3.57 -10.14 0.91
CA ARG A 207 -2.98 -8.99 1.60
C ARG A 207 -1.53 -8.80 1.14
N PRO A 208 -1.07 -7.55 0.93
CA PRO A 208 0.29 -7.31 0.53
C PRO A 208 1.33 -7.76 1.56
N TRP A 209 2.45 -8.32 1.10
CA TRP A 209 3.58 -8.79 1.90
C TRP A 209 4.93 -8.55 1.19
N GLY A 210 6.05 -8.60 1.91
CA GLY A 210 7.39 -8.41 1.34
C GLY A 210 8.36 -9.56 1.62
N ASP A 211 9.24 -9.86 0.67
CA ASP A 211 10.21 -10.99 0.69
C ASP A 211 11.55 -10.69 1.36
N GLY A 212 11.69 -9.50 1.94
CA GLY A 212 12.93 -9.09 2.59
C GLY A 212 13.88 -8.29 1.71
N GLN A 213 13.61 -8.11 0.42
CA GLN A 213 14.36 -7.19 -0.44
C GLN A 213 13.88 -5.76 -0.20
N ARG A 214 14.78 -4.88 0.27
CA ARG A 214 14.42 -3.49 0.57
C ARG A 214 15.61 -2.57 0.60
N THR A 215 15.36 -1.27 0.44
CA THR A 215 16.39 -0.24 0.59
C THR A 215 16.72 -0.02 2.07
N ALA A 216 17.83 0.69 2.35
CA ALA A 216 18.17 1.09 3.73
C ALA A 216 17.08 1.94 4.38
N GLU A 217 16.35 2.74 3.60
CA GLU A 217 15.22 3.52 4.11
C GLU A 217 14.00 2.65 4.40
N GLY A 218 13.70 1.69 3.52
CA GLY A 218 12.65 0.70 3.74
C GLY A 218 12.91 -0.16 4.99
N ASP A 219 14.16 -0.55 5.23
CA ASP A 219 14.53 -1.31 6.42
C ASP A 219 14.33 -0.50 7.71
N ARG A 220 14.77 0.77 7.73
CA ARG A 220 14.51 1.67 8.87
C ARG A 220 13.01 1.88 9.11
N MET A 221 12.21 1.98 8.05
CA MET A 221 10.75 2.07 8.17
C MET A 221 10.18 0.79 8.80
N ARG A 222 10.58 -0.40 8.33
CA ARG A 222 10.12 -1.68 8.88
C ARG A 222 10.44 -1.81 10.36
N GLN A 223 11.65 -1.46 10.79
CA GLN A 223 12.10 -1.59 12.18
C GLN A 223 11.21 -0.86 13.20
N VAL A 224 10.49 0.18 12.78
CA VAL A 224 9.58 0.95 13.63
C VAL A 224 8.10 0.73 13.28
N ALA A 225 7.81 -0.06 12.25
CA ALA A 225 6.44 -0.33 11.82
C ALA A 225 5.82 -1.42 12.69
N ARG A 226 4.59 -1.17 13.17
CA ARG A 226 3.79 -2.20 13.87
C ARG A 226 3.42 -3.39 12.99
N TRP A 227 3.71 -3.32 11.69
CA TRP A 227 3.31 -4.29 10.65
C TRP A 227 4.52 -5.03 10.10
N ALA A 228 5.64 -5.03 10.85
CA ALA A 228 6.89 -5.63 10.43
C ALA A 228 6.76 -7.13 10.11
N HIS A 229 5.77 -7.82 10.67
CA HIS A 229 5.48 -9.23 10.41
C HIS A 229 4.95 -9.50 9.01
N LEU A 230 4.45 -8.49 8.29
CA LEU A 230 4.06 -8.60 6.88
C LEU A 230 5.26 -8.60 5.93
N SER A 231 6.48 -8.47 6.46
CA SER A 231 7.70 -8.51 5.68
C SER A 231 8.72 -9.44 6.32
N GLN A 232 9.29 -10.31 5.50
CA GLN A 232 10.37 -11.20 5.90
C GLN A 232 11.60 -10.42 6.40
N GLU A 233 12.54 -11.12 7.02
CA GLU A 233 13.83 -10.56 7.43
C GLU A 233 14.62 -10.03 6.23
N LEU A 234 15.61 -9.17 6.49
CA LEU A 234 16.33 -8.48 5.41
C LEU A 234 17.20 -9.52 4.69
N THR A 235 16.86 -9.81 3.43
CA THR A 235 17.62 -10.76 2.59
C THR A 235 18.57 -10.03 1.65
N HIS A 236 18.16 -8.88 1.13
CA HIS A 236 18.97 -8.09 0.21
C HIS A 236 18.74 -6.58 0.38
N LEU A 237 19.85 -5.83 0.41
CA LEU A 237 19.81 -4.38 0.48
C LEU A 237 19.77 -3.77 -0.93
N MET A 238 18.59 -3.30 -1.33
CA MET A 238 18.38 -2.68 -2.64
C MET A 238 18.96 -1.25 -2.71
N PRO A 239 19.40 -0.79 -3.90
CA PRO A 239 19.85 0.58 -4.08
C PRO A 239 18.72 1.59 -3.79
N PRO A 240 19.03 2.82 -3.34
CA PRO A 240 18.00 3.82 -3.08
C PRO A 240 17.24 4.21 -4.35
N MET A 241 15.91 4.33 -4.25
CA MET A 241 15.05 4.68 -5.39
C MET A 241 15.10 6.17 -5.75
N THR A 242 15.47 7.04 -4.82
CA THR A 242 15.62 8.48 -5.11
C THR A 242 16.94 8.73 -5.85
N PRO A 243 16.92 9.48 -6.97
CA PRO A 243 18.13 9.92 -7.65
C PRO A 243 19.09 10.64 -6.70
N PHE A 244 20.40 10.48 -6.92
CA PHE A 244 21.42 11.02 -6.01
C PHE A 244 21.24 12.51 -5.71
N GLU A 245 20.91 13.31 -6.72
CA GLU A 245 20.72 14.76 -6.64
C GLU A 245 19.57 15.18 -5.71
N GLU A 246 18.59 14.29 -5.48
CA GLU A 246 17.38 14.55 -4.69
C GLU A 246 17.45 13.95 -3.28
N ARG A 247 18.55 13.28 -2.90
CA ARG A 247 18.67 12.59 -1.60
C ARG A 247 18.82 13.54 -0.42
N GLY A 248 19.19 14.80 -0.66
CA GLY A 248 19.48 15.78 0.40
C GLY A 248 20.77 15.47 1.17
N ASP A 249 21.50 14.42 0.79
CA ASP A 249 22.84 14.14 1.28
C ASP A 249 23.79 15.16 0.63
N ALA A 250 24.28 16.12 1.41
CA ALA A 250 25.44 16.89 0.99
C ALA A 250 26.59 15.90 0.66
N PRO A 251 27.41 16.15 -0.38
CA PRO A 251 28.55 15.28 -0.66
C PRO A 251 29.41 15.16 0.61
N PRO A 252 29.99 13.97 0.89
CA PRO A 252 30.90 13.83 2.00
C PRO A 252 32.00 14.89 1.86
N ARG A 253 32.16 15.73 2.90
CA ARG A 253 33.26 16.67 3.00
C ARG A 253 34.57 15.94 3.25
#